data_AF-A0ABD3NM77-F1
#
_entry.id   AF-A0ABD3NM77-F1
#
_cell.length_a   1.000
_cell.length_b   1.000
_cell.length_c   1.000
_cell.angle_alpha   90.00
_cell.angle_beta   90.00
_cell.angle_gamma   90.00
#
_symmetry.space_group_name_H-M   'P 1'
#
loop_
_entity.id
_entity.type
_entity.pdbx_description
1 polymer ?
#
loop_
_entity_poly.entity_id
_entity_poly.type
_entity_poly.pdbx_seq_one_letter_code
_entity_poly.pdbx_strand_id
1 'polypeptide(L)'
;MCLSLACSPKLLPIGPALILTLHAHAHATKLSCVAGPDSSLQCPSSAHYNASDASHCRKTWQDYIKESAEQIIEGSEEEQRWSEERFRQMEKYLQRWVSNHDMEEKLNEQCTNKHQLCVYWASDGECELNPMFMEEECILACQRCDHLIDDIF
;
A
#
# COMPACT_ATOMS: atom_id res chain seq x y z
N MET A 1 -3.27 -19.59 34.52
CA MET A 1 -1.80 -19.64 34.70
C MET A 1 -1.24 -20.35 33.47
N CYS A 2 -0.88 -19.60 32.41
CA CYS A 2 -0.20 -20.21 31.27
C CYS A 2 1.30 -20.29 31.59
N LEU A 3 1.85 -21.50 31.45
CA LEU A 3 3.25 -21.84 31.72
C LEU A 3 4.13 -21.33 30.58
N SER A 4 5.17 -20.58 30.96
CA SER A 4 6.20 -20.02 30.11
C SER A 4 7.07 -21.09 29.44
N LEU A 5 7.28 -20.97 28.13
CA LEU A 5 8.50 -21.44 27.47
C LEU A 5 9.10 -20.26 26.71
N ALA A 6 10.16 -19.69 27.29
CA ALA A 6 10.92 -18.59 26.75
C ALA A 6 11.93 -19.06 25.69
N CYS A 7 12.05 -18.31 24.59
CA CYS A 7 13.23 -18.33 23.73
C CYS A 7 14.45 -17.81 24.51
N SER A 8 15.46 -18.66 24.74
CA SER A 8 16.74 -18.24 25.31
C SER A 8 17.67 -17.65 24.24
N PRO A 9 18.41 -16.56 24.52
CA PRO A 9 19.40 -16.04 23.59
C PRO A 9 20.68 -16.88 23.66
N LYS A 10 21.11 -17.44 22.52
CA LYS A 10 22.48 -17.94 22.38
C LYS A 10 23.37 -16.78 21.92
N LEU A 11 24.28 -16.34 22.79
CA LEU A 11 25.46 -15.60 22.37
C LEU A 11 26.34 -16.54 21.52
N LEU A 12 26.73 -16.10 20.33
CA LEU A 12 27.78 -16.74 19.53
C LEU A 12 28.85 -15.70 19.14
N PRO A 13 30.12 -16.12 19.04
CA PRO A 13 31.28 -15.25 19.05
C PRO A 13 31.59 -14.65 17.67
N ILE A 14 32.50 -13.68 17.69
CA ILE A 14 32.78 -12.68 16.66
C ILE A 14 33.71 -13.23 15.55
N GLY A 15 33.18 -13.35 14.32
CA GLY A 15 33.86 -13.27 13.00
C GLY A 15 34.70 -14.48 12.48
N PRO A 16 35.16 -14.46 11.19
CA PRO A 16 34.73 -13.66 10.03
C PRO A 16 34.34 -14.48 8.76
N ALA A 17 33.49 -13.87 7.93
CA ALA A 17 33.31 -14.00 6.47
C ALA A 17 33.20 -15.39 5.79
N LEU A 18 31.96 -15.76 5.42
CA LEU A 18 31.61 -16.43 4.17
C LEU A 18 30.14 -16.14 3.85
N ILE A 19 29.89 -15.22 2.91
CA ILE A 19 28.55 -14.83 2.48
C ILE A 19 28.02 -15.93 1.55
N LEU A 20 27.24 -16.85 2.10
CA LEU A 20 26.24 -17.59 1.33
C LEU A 20 24.97 -16.75 1.35
N THR A 21 24.66 -16.05 0.25
CA THR A 21 23.37 -15.37 0.10
C THR A 21 22.27 -16.42 -0.03
N LEU A 22 21.65 -16.77 1.11
CA LEU A 22 20.32 -17.38 1.09
C LEU A 22 19.37 -16.34 0.50
N HIS A 23 18.78 -16.64 -0.66
CA HIS A 23 17.69 -15.85 -1.20
C HIS A 23 16.49 -16.00 -0.27
N ALA A 24 16.30 -15.02 0.61
CA ALA A 24 15.02 -14.81 1.26
C ALA A 24 14.07 -14.24 0.21
N HIS A 25 13.19 -15.08 -0.35
CA HIS A 25 12.03 -14.57 -1.07
C HIS A 25 11.11 -13.95 -0.02
N ALA A 26 11.26 -12.64 0.19
CA ALA A 26 10.36 -11.84 0.98
C ALA A 26 9.05 -11.66 0.20
N HIS A 27 8.17 -12.66 0.26
CA HIS A 27 6.78 -12.48 -0.12
C HIS A 27 6.06 -11.72 1.00
N ALA A 28 5.48 -10.57 0.64
CA ALA A 28 4.65 -9.67 1.42
C ALA A 28 5.33 -9.06 2.67
N THR A 29 5.56 -7.75 2.63
CA THR A 29 5.96 -6.93 3.78
C THR A 29 4.83 -6.89 4.82
N LYS A 30 4.76 -7.93 5.65
CA LYS A 30 3.92 -7.97 6.84
C LYS A 30 4.27 -6.75 7.70
N LEU A 31 3.33 -5.82 7.90
CA LEU A 31 3.56 -4.66 8.76
C LEU A 31 4.03 -5.15 10.14
N SER A 32 5.20 -4.70 10.56
CA SER A 32 5.72 -4.99 11.90
C SER A 32 4.85 -4.26 12.92
N CYS A 33 4.06 -5.01 13.69
CA CYS A 33 3.35 -4.47 14.85
C CYS A 33 4.35 -3.96 15.90
N VAL A 34 3.99 -2.87 16.59
CA VAL A 34 4.72 -2.33 17.74
C VAL A 34 4.07 -2.78 19.04
N ALA A 35 4.87 -3.01 20.08
CA ALA A 35 4.32 -3.32 21.40
C ALA A 35 3.70 -2.06 22.02
N GLY A 36 2.44 -2.18 22.43
CA GLY A 36 1.67 -1.15 23.11
C GLY A 36 1.94 -1.06 24.62
N PRO A 37 1.44 0.00 25.28
CA PRO A 37 1.71 0.28 26.71
C PRO A 37 1.15 -0.77 27.68
N ASP A 38 0.23 -1.64 27.24
CA ASP A 38 -0.40 -2.71 28.02
C ASP A 38 0.02 -4.13 27.56
N SER A 39 1.13 -4.26 26.81
CA SER A 39 1.56 -5.52 26.16
C SER A 39 0.63 -6.01 25.04
N SER A 40 -0.34 -5.20 24.59
CA SER A 40 -1.05 -5.46 23.33
C SER A 40 -0.14 -5.21 22.13
N LEU A 41 -0.39 -5.90 21.03
CA LEU A 41 0.24 -5.56 19.75
C LEU A 41 -0.56 -4.42 19.13
N GLN A 42 0.09 -3.28 18.94
CA GLN A 42 -0.46 -2.16 18.21
C GLN A 42 0.05 -2.17 16.78
N CYS A 43 -0.89 -1.97 15.88
CA CYS A 43 -0.55 -1.56 14.54
C CYS A 43 0.18 -0.21 14.56
N PRO A 44 1.15 0.02 13.65
CA PRO A 44 1.64 1.37 13.38
C PRO A 44 0.46 2.33 13.17
N SER A 45 0.65 3.62 13.43
CA SER A 45 -0.43 4.63 13.35
C SER A 45 -1.13 4.72 11.98
N SER A 46 -0.55 4.10 10.94
CA SER A 46 -1.11 3.93 9.59
C SER A 46 -1.77 2.57 9.36
N ALA A 47 -2.20 1.83 10.39
CA ALA A 47 -2.94 0.57 10.20
C ALA A 47 -4.21 0.54 11.07
N HIS A 48 -5.31 0.00 10.53
CA HIS A 48 -6.60 -0.05 11.24
C HIS A 48 -6.62 -1.19 12.30
N TYR A 49 -7.28 -0.89 13.43
CA TYR A 49 -7.76 -1.75 14.54
C TYR A 49 -6.77 -2.45 15.51
N ASN A 50 -7.27 -2.73 16.72
CA ASN A 50 -6.61 -3.48 17.80
C ASN A 50 -6.36 -4.93 17.36
N ALA A 51 -5.15 -5.22 16.92
CA ALA A 51 -4.74 -6.55 16.53
C ALA A 51 -4.58 -7.43 17.79
N SER A 52 -5.38 -8.50 17.89
CA SER A 52 -5.16 -9.56 18.88
C SER A 52 -3.93 -10.42 18.57
N ASP A 53 -3.35 -10.27 17.37
CA ASP A 53 -2.08 -10.86 16.90
C ASP A 53 -1.57 -10.12 15.64
N ALA A 54 -0.26 -10.14 15.37
CA ALA A 54 0.41 -9.46 14.26
C ALA A 54 -0.04 -9.90 12.85
N SER A 55 -0.74 -11.02 12.73
CA SER A 55 -1.40 -11.46 11.49
C SER A 55 -2.56 -10.56 11.04
N HIS A 56 -3.08 -9.73 11.94
CA HIS A 56 -4.25 -8.91 11.71
C HIS A 56 -3.95 -7.44 11.36
N CYS A 57 -2.68 -7.04 11.42
CA CYS A 57 -2.30 -5.70 11.04
C CYS A 57 -2.23 -5.57 9.52
N ARG A 58 -3.19 -4.86 8.94
CA ARG A 58 -3.33 -4.67 7.49
C ARG A 58 -2.90 -3.26 7.09
N LYS A 59 -2.36 -3.14 5.86
CA LYS A 59 -2.04 -1.85 5.24
C LYS A 59 -3.28 -0.93 5.23
N THR A 60 -3.08 0.36 5.44
CA THR A 60 -4.10 1.37 5.13
C THR A 60 -3.98 1.87 3.70
N TRP A 61 -5.00 2.62 3.26
CA TRP A 61 -4.94 3.39 2.02
C TRP A 61 -3.71 4.31 1.96
N GLN A 62 -3.22 4.87 3.08
CA GLN A 62 -1.99 5.68 3.06
C GLN A 62 -0.75 4.86 2.72
N ASP A 63 -0.69 3.60 3.19
CA ASP A 63 0.43 2.71 2.85
C ASP A 63 0.42 2.41 1.34
N TYR A 64 -0.76 2.14 0.76
CA TYR A 64 -0.90 1.93 -0.69
C TYR A 64 -0.56 3.18 -1.52
N ILE A 65 -0.89 4.39 -1.06
CA ILE A 65 -0.42 5.64 -1.71
C ILE A 65 1.08 5.74 -1.68
N LYS A 66 1.70 5.43 -0.54
CA LYS A 66 3.16 5.52 -0.38
C LYS A 66 3.91 4.50 -1.25
N GLU A 67 3.30 3.34 -1.48
CA GLU A 67 3.83 2.29 -2.35
C GLU A 67 3.53 2.55 -3.84
N SER A 68 2.54 3.38 -4.16
CA SER A 68 2.23 3.86 -5.50
C SER A 68 3.30 4.82 -6.03
N ALA A 69 3.37 5.00 -7.36
CA ALA A 69 4.21 6.02 -7.97
C ALA A 69 3.87 7.42 -7.43
N GLU A 70 4.89 8.17 -7.00
CA GLU A 70 4.76 9.56 -6.54
C GLU A 70 4.20 10.43 -7.67
N GLN A 71 3.16 11.22 -7.38
CA GLN A 71 2.49 12.05 -8.38
C GLN A 71 3.06 13.47 -8.40
N ILE A 72 3.44 13.93 -9.59
CA ILE A 72 3.94 15.29 -9.82
C ILE A 72 2.77 16.19 -10.24
N ILE A 73 2.64 17.33 -9.56
CA ILE A 73 1.67 18.38 -9.86
C ILE A 73 2.47 19.59 -10.35
N GLU A 74 2.63 19.70 -11.66
CA GLU A 74 3.33 20.79 -12.33
C GLU A 74 2.48 21.38 -13.47
N GLY A 75 2.97 22.44 -14.11
CA GLY A 75 2.24 23.16 -15.16
C GLY A 75 1.74 24.54 -14.70
N SER A 76 0.78 25.10 -15.43
CA SER A 76 0.10 26.34 -15.09
C SER A 76 -0.73 26.23 -13.81
N GLU A 77 -1.08 27.35 -13.17
CA GLU A 77 -1.92 27.37 -11.97
C GLU A 77 -3.27 26.66 -12.19
N GLU A 78 -3.80 26.72 -13.41
CA GLU A 78 -5.04 26.03 -13.77
C GLU A 78 -4.85 24.50 -13.85
N GLU A 79 -3.79 24.04 -14.51
CA GLU A 79 -3.44 22.61 -14.60
C GLU A 79 -3.13 22.02 -13.23
N GLN A 80 -2.39 22.76 -12.39
CA GLN A 80 -2.09 22.37 -11.02
C GLN A 80 -3.37 22.22 -10.20
N ARG A 81 -4.30 23.18 -10.30
CA ARG A 81 -5.58 23.13 -9.58
C ARG A 81 -6.41 21.89 -9.95
N TRP A 82 -6.48 21.54 -11.23
CA TRP A 82 -7.20 20.35 -11.68
C TRP A 82 -6.51 19.06 -11.25
N SER A 83 -5.18 19.03 -11.32
CA SER A 83 -4.37 17.91 -10.84
C SER A 83 -4.53 17.70 -9.33
N GLU A 84 -4.47 18.76 -8.53
CA GLU A 84 -4.71 18.69 -7.08
C GLU A 84 -6.11 18.19 -6.74
N GLU A 85 -7.14 18.68 -7.44
CA GLU A 85 -8.51 18.20 -7.23
C GLU A 85 -8.64 16.71 -7.61
N ARG A 86 -8.02 16.30 -8.72
CA ARG A 86 -7.99 14.88 -9.12
C ARG A 86 -7.27 14.03 -8.06
N PHE A 87 -6.15 14.49 -7.52
CA PHE A 87 -5.43 13.81 -6.43
C PHE A 87 -6.33 13.62 -5.21
N ARG A 88 -7.06 14.66 -4.76
CA ARG A 88 -8.00 14.56 -3.63
C ARG A 88 -9.13 13.56 -3.87
N GLN A 89 -9.65 13.49 -5.10
CA GLN A 89 -10.69 12.52 -5.45
C GLN A 89 -10.13 11.09 -5.44
N MET A 90 -8.93 10.91 -5.99
CA MET A 90 -8.19 9.65 -5.99
C MET A 90 -7.95 9.13 -4.55
N GLU A 91 -7.49 9.98 -3.62
CA GLU A 91 -7.29 9.59 -2.22
C GLU A 91 -8.58 9.10 -1.57
N LYS A 92 -9.68 9.86 -1.74
CA LYS A 92 -10.99 9.48 -1.21
C LYS A 92 -11.49 8.18 -1.80
N TYR A 93 -11.26 7.98 -3.10
CA TYR A 93 -11.59 6.73 -3.77
C TYR A 93 -10.82 5.57 -3.17
N LEU A 94 -9.49 5.66 -3.03
CA LEU A 94 -8.67 4.60 -2.46
C LEU A 94 -9.03 4.31 -1.00
N GLN A 95 -9.29 5.34 -0.20
CA GLN A 95 -9.75 5.16 1.18
C GLN A 95 -11.02 4.31 1.23
N ARG A 96 -12.00 4.61 0.37
CA ARG A 96 -13.24 3.82 0.28
C ARG A 96 -12.99 2.42 -0.27
N TRP A 97 -12.16 2.30 -1.30
CA TRP A 97 -11.78 1.04 -1.92
C TRP A 97 -11.17 0.07 -0.90
N VAL A 98 -10.10 0.48 -0.23
CA VAL A 98 -9.38 -0.33 0.77
C VAL A 98 -10.27 -0.68 1.96
N SER A 99 -11.18 0.21 2.36
CA SER A 99 -12.15 -0.10 3.42
C SER A 99 -13.16 -1.19 3.03
N ASN A 100 -13.49 -1.31 1.75
CA ASN A 100 -14.45 -2.31 1.26
C ASN A 100 -13.79 -3.63 0.87
N HIS A 101 -12.50 -3.60 0.53
CA HIS A 101 -11.69 -4.75 0.08
C HIS A 101 -10.59 -5.04 1.12
N ASP A 102 -10.93 -4.90 2.40
CA ASP A 102 -9.96 -4.92 3.50
C ASP A 102 -9.27 -6.29 3.70
N MET A 103 -9.84 -7.37 3.14
CA MET A 103 -9.28 -8.73 3.16
C MET A 103 -8.62 -9.14 1.83
N GLU A 104 -8.60 -8.25 0.84
CA GLU A 104 -8.16 -8.57 -0.54
C GLU A 104 -6.87 -7.83 -0.88
N GLU A 105 -5.81 -8.16 -0.13
CA GLU A 105 -4.50 -7.50 -0.23
C GLU A 105 -4.00 -7.40 -1.68
N LYS A 106 -4.14 -8.47 -2.46
CA LYS A 106 -3.74 -8.50 -3.87
C LYS A 106 -4.48 -7.47 -4.73
N LEU A 107 -5.79 -7.30 -4.52
CA LEU A 107 -6.59 -6.30 -5.25
C LEU A 107 -6.16 -4.88 -4.87
N ASN A 108 -5.89 -4.65 -3.58
CA ASN A 108 -5.42 -3.36 -3.11
C ASN A 108 -4.01 -3.02 -3.62
N GLU A 109 -3.10 -3.99 -3.70
CA GLU A 109 -1.76 -3.81 -4.29
C GLU A 109 -1.81 -3.44 -5.77
N GLN A 110 -2.75 -4.01 -6.52
CA GLN A 110 -2.96 -3.69 -7.93
C GLN A 110 -3.66 -2.33 -8.15
N CYS A 111 -4.37 -1.83 -7.14
CA CYS A 111 -5.01 -0.51 -7.15
C CYS A 111 -4.01 0.63 -6.87
N THR A 112 -2.98 0.77 -7.72
CA THR A 112 -1.91 1.77 -7.58
C THR A 112 -1.61 2.44 -8.92
N ASN A 113 -1.06 3.66 -8.90
CA ASN A 113 -0.50 4.29 -10.09
C ASN A 113 0.93 3.81 -10.29
N LYS A 114 1.31 3.58 -11.56
CA LYS A 114 2.65 3.17 -11.98
C LYS A 114 3.45 4.32 -12.59
N HIS A 115 2.78 5.40 -12.98
CA HIS A 115 3.41 6.59 -13.56
C HIS A 115 3.21 7.85 -12.71
N GLN A 116 4.21 8.73 -12.69
CA GLN A 116 4.24 9.96 -11.89
C GLN A 116 3.28 11.07 -12.36
N LEU A 117 2.74 10.96 -13.58
CA LEU A 117 1.84 11.94 -14.19
C LEU A 117 0.38 11.47 -14.27
N CYS A 118 0.05 10.34 -13.64
CA CYS A 118 -1.29 9.75 -13.72
C CYS A 118 -2.39 10.73 -13.29
N VAL A 119 -2.14 11.52 -12.25
CA VAL A 119 -3.09 12.52 -11.75
C VAL A 119 -3.29 13.66 -12.73
N TYR A 120 -2.20 14.16 -13.34
CA TYR A 120 -2.29 15.18 -14.39
C TYR A 120 -3.09 14.67 -15.59
N TRP A 121 -2.71 13.51 -16.13
CA TRP A 121 -3.39 12.89 -17.28
C TRP A 121 -4.87 12.58 -17.00
N ALA A 122 -5.18 12.05 -15.81
CA ALA A 122 -6.56 11.81 -15.41
C ALA A 122 -7.34 13.13 -15.23
N SER A 123 -6.69 14.23 -14.85
CA SER A 123 -7.32 15.56 -14.78
C SER A 123 -7.58 16.15 -16.17
N ASP A 124 -6.76 15.80 -17.15
CA ASP A 124 -6.86 16.25 -18.55
C ASP A 124 -7.77 15.36 -19.42
N GLY A 125 -8.39 14.32 -18.84
CA GLY A 125 -9.39 13.48 -19.52
C GLY A 125 -8.84 12.23 -20.21
N GLU A 126 -7.58 11.84 -19.95
CA GLU A 126 -6.97 10.65 -20.54
C GLU A 126 -7.68 9.34 -20.13
N CYS A 127 -8.40 9.33 -19.01
CA CYS A 127 -9.18 8.16 -18.59
C CYS A 127 -10.25 7.77 -19.63
N GLU A 128 -10.78 8.75 -20.38
CA GLU A 128 -11.75 8.54 -21.45
C GLU A 128 -11.10 8.53 -22.83
N LEU A 129 -10.07 9.34 -23.05
CA LEU A 129 -9.39 9.46 -24.35
C LEU A 129 -8.43 8.30 -24.63
N ASN A 130 -7.78 7.78 -23.59
CA ASN A 130 -6.81 6.71 -23.67
C ASN A 130 -7.02 5.65 -22.56
N PRO A 131 -8.20 5.00 -22.54
CA PRO A 131 -8.62 4.15 -21.43
C PRO A 131 -7.69 2.96 -21.20
N MET A 132 -7.19 2.32 -22.27
CA MET A 132 -6.34 1.13 -22.10
C MET A 132 -5.00 1.46 -21.43
N PHE A 133 -4.35 2.56 -21.84
CA PHE A 133 -3.10 2.99 -21.22
C PHE A 133 -3.34 3.41 -19.77
N MET A 134 -4.39 4.19 -19.54
CA MET A 134 -4.70 4.68 -18.20
C MET A 134 -5.13 3.57 -17.25
N GLU A 135 -5.78 2.51 -17.74
CA GLU A 135 -6.10 1.33 -16.93
C GLU A 135 -4.85 0.51 -16.59
N GLU A 136 -3.88 0.42 -17.50
CA GLU A 136 -2.62 -0.29 -17.23
C GLU A 136 -1.70 0.50 -16.27
N GLU A 137 -1.57 1.81 -16.46
CA GLU A 137 -0.59 2.64 -15.77
C GLU A 137 -1.16 3.47 -14.61
N CYS A 138 -2.44 3.81 -14.66
CA CYS A 138 -3.04 4.90 -13.87
C CYS A 138 -4.43 4.53 -13.31
N ILE A 139 -4.68 3.24 -13.10
CA ILE A 139 -5.99 2.70 -12.70
C ILE A 139 -6.57 3.40 -11.47
N LEU A 140 -5.70 3.75 -10.52
CA LEU A 140 -6.08 4.46 -9.30
C LEU A 140 -6.46 5.92 -9.58
N ALA A 141 -5.66 6.67 -10.35
CA ALA A 141 -5.98 8.05 -10.72
C ALA A 141 -7.29 8.16 -11.51
N CYS A 142 -7.61 7.14 -12.32
CA CYS A 142 -8.89 7.03 -13.02
C CYS A 142 -10.04 6.48 -12.18
N GLN A 143 -9.78 6.07 -10.94
CA GLN A 143 -10.79 5.51 -10.02
C GLN A 143 -11.46 4.24 -10.58
N ARG A 144 -10.68 3.36 -11.19
CA ARG A 144 -11.14 2.14 -11.89
C ARG A 144 -10.63 0.83 -11.31
N CYS A 145 -10.26 0.82 -10.03
CA CYS A 145 -9.78 -0.41 -9.38
C CYS A 145 -10.84 -1.53 -9.34
N ASP A 146 -12.13 -1.20 -9.51
CA ASP A 146 -13.22 -2.17 -9.68
C ASP A 146 -13.05 -3.07 -10.90
N HIS A 147 -12.35 -2.61 -11.94
CA HIS A 147 -12.03 -3.45 -13.10
C HIS A 147 -11.06 -4.60 -12.75
N LEU A 148 -10.28 -4.48 -11.67
CA LEU A 148 -9.39 -5.56 -11.20
C LEU A 148 -10.14 -6.79 -10.70
N ILE A 149 -11.42 -6.63 -10.35
CA ILE A 149 -12.27 -7.74 -9.88
C ILE A 149 -12.53 -8.72 -11.03
N ASP A 150 -12.66 -8.20 -12.26
CA ASP A 150 -12.97 -9.00 -13.45
C ASP A 150 -11.77 -9.88 -13.88
N ASP A 151 -10.54 -9.49 -13.51
CA ASP A 151 -9.30 -10.19 -13.87
C ASP A 151 -8.96 -11.38 -12.94
N ILE A 152 -9.78 -11.65 -11.92
CA ILE A 152 -9.52 -12.71 -10.91
C ILE A 152 -10.17 -14.07 -11.28
N PHE A 153 -10.95 -14.16 -12.37
CA PHE A 153 -11.65 -15.38 -12.79
C PHE A 153 -11.12 -16.03 -14.08
#